data_AF-A0A7W0KDJ4-F1
#
_entry.id   AF-A0A7W0KDJ4-F1
#
_cell.length_a   1.000
_cell.length_b   1.000
_cell.length_c   1.000
_cell.angle_alpha   90.00
_cell.angle_beta   90.00
_cell.angle_gamma   90.00
#
_symmetry.space_group_name_H-M   'P 1'
#
loop_
_entity.id
_entity.type
_entity.pdbx_description
1 polymer ?
#
loop_
_entity_poly.entity_id
_entity_poly.type
_entity_poly.pdbx_seq_one_letter_code
_entity_poly.pdbx_strand_id
1 'polypeptide(L)'
;RKQDRLSVAGPLSLVLIILLWTSGLVLGWACLLWPHLPERFLLSPGMEPGQNEGFLDAVYLSLVTLGTLGYGEITPEATWIRLLVPLEALIGFALFTASISWIMSIYPGLARRRHLAREVSILHRSEQRSGVRIADLDAGTYSAMLRDLASQVISVRNDFIQFPITYYFRTSDRAASLEVALPPLAALARNAGRHESPEVRLNAALLLESLQDLSSHLAETWVDCDDDSDLNTTLEAYAADHLHPIGDPV
;
A
#
# COMPACT_ATOMS: atom_id res chain seq x y z
N ARG A 1 -6.17 8.15 20.75
CA ARG A 1 -7.13 7.02 21.00
C ARG A 1 -7.99 6.64 19.79
N LYS A 2 -8.76 7.55 19.14
CA LYS A 2 -9.52 7.20 17.91
C LYS A 2 -8.63 7.11 16.65
N GLN A 3 -7.65 8.03 16.52
CA GLN A 3 -6.62 8.02 15.47
C GLN A 3 -5.69 6.78 15.55
N ASP A 4 -5.38 6.27 16.75
CA ASP A 4 -4.52 5.08 16.92
C ASP A 4 -5.18 3.78 16.43
N ARG A 5 -6.51 3.70 16.42
CA ARG A 5 -7.22 2.50 15.92
C ARG A 5 -7.29 2.47 14.39
N LEU A 6 -7.20 3.63 13.74
CA LEU A 6 -7.29 3.77 12.28
C LEU A 6 -5.92 3.66 11.60
N SER A 7 -4.82 3.96 12.30
CA SER A 7 -3.46 3.73 11.77
C SER A 7 -3.11 2.25 11.58
N VAL A 8 -3.83 1.35 12.25
CA VAL A 8 -3.69 -0.11 12.12
C VAL A 8 -4.42 -0.66 10.88
N ALA A 9 -5.32 0.10 10.25
CA ALA A 9 -6.13 -0.37 9.13
C ALA A 9 -5.28 -0.81 7.93
N GLY A 10 -4.24 -0.04 7.58
CA GLY A 10 -3.29 -0.39 6.51
C GLY A 10 -2.59 -1.73 6.79
N PRO A 11 -1.81 -1.87 7.88
CA PRO A 11 -1.17 -3.14 8.22
C PRO A 11 -2.14 -4.32 8.35
N LEU A 12 -3.32 -4.10 8.94
CA LEU A 12 -4.35 -5.14 9.06
C LEU A 12 -4.86 -5.59 7.69
N SER A 13 -5.04 -4.67 6.74
CA SER A 13 -5.46 -5.00 5.37
C SER A 13 -4.46 -5.93 4.67
N LEU A 14 -3.14 -5.71 4.84
CA LEU A 14 -2.12 -6.61 4.30
C LEU A 14 -2.25 -8.03 4.86
N VAL A 15 -2.45 -8.15 6.18
CA VAL A 15 -2.65 -9.44 6.84
C VAL A 15 -3.92 -10.12 6.34
N LEU A 16 -5.02 -9.39 6.22
CA LEU A 16 -6.29 -9.92 5.72
C LEU A 16 -6.20 -10.40 4.27
N ILE A 17 -5.48 -9.67 3.41
CA ILE A 17 -5.25 -10.07 2.01
C ILE A 17 -4.43 -11.36 1.94
N ILE A 18 -3.36 -11.47 2.74
CA ILE A 18 -2.55 -12.69 2.79
C ILE A 18 -3.36 -13.86 3.34
N LEU A 19 -4.13 -13.66 4.41
CA LEU A 19 -5.02 -14.67 4.96
C LEU A 19 -6.07 -15.10 3.94
N LEU A 20 -6.59 -14.18 3.12
CA LEU A 20 -7.53 -14.49 2.05
C LEU A 20 -6.88 -15.37 0.98
N TRP A 21 -5.66 -15.05 0.53
CA TRP A 21 -4.93 -15.90 -0.43
C TRP A 21 -4.62 -17.28 0.14
N THR A 22 -4.11 -17.34 1.38
CA THR A 22 -3.83 -18.61 2.07
C THR A 22 -5.09 -19.44 2.22
N SER A 23 -6.19 -18.85 2.69
CA SER A 23 -7.47 -19.55 2.85
C SER A 23 -8.01 -20.03 1.51
N GLY A 24 -7.93 -19.20 0.46
CA GLY A 24 -8.37 -19.57 -0.89
C GLY A 24 -7.58 -20.76 -1.44
N LEU A 25 -6.26 -20.79 -1.24
CA LEU A 25 -5.43 -21.93 -1.63
C LEU A 25 -5.74 -23.18 -0.81
N VAL A 26 -5.82 -23.06 0.52
CA VAL A 26 -6.15 -24.20 1.39
C VAL A 26 -7.50 -24.81 1.03
N LEU A 27 -8.52 -23.98 0.84
CA LEU A 27 -9.85 -24.45 0.44
C LEU A 27 -9.86 -25.01 -0.99
N GLY A 28 -9.13 -24.39 -1.92
CA GLY A 28 -9.01 -24.86 -3.30
C GLY A 28 -8.37 -26.25 -3.39
N TRP A 29 -7.26 -26.46 -2.68
CA TRP A 29 -6.60 -27.76 -2.57
C TRP A 29 -7.44 -28.78 -1.83
N ALA A 30 -8.10 -28.40 -0.71
CA ALA A 30 -9.01 -29.27 0.00
C ALA A 30 -10.16 -29.77 -0.91
N CYS A 31 -10.78 -28.88 -1.70
CA CYS A 31 -11.81 -29.26 -2.66
C CYS A 31 -11.28 -30.21 -3.77
N LEU A 32 -10.02 -30.09 -4.15
CA LEU A 32 -9.38 -30.94 -5.15
C LEU A 32 -9.05 -32.35 -4.58
N LEU A 33 -8.60 -32.40 -3.34
CA LEU A 33 -8.15 -33.64 -2.68
C LEU A 33 -9.30 -34.41 -2.03
N TRP A 34 -10.35 -33.73 -1.54
CA TRP A 34 -11.49 -34.35 -0.85
C TRP A 34 -12.12 -35.50 -1.66
N PRO A 35 -12.46 -35.36 -2.97
CA PRO A 35 -13.11 -36.45 -3.71
C PRO A 35 -12.29 -37.75 -3.80
N HIS A 36 -11.01 -37.70 -3.46
CA HIS A 36 -10.07 -38.81 -3.53
C HIS A 36 -9.71 -39.39 -2.14
N LEU A 37 -10.22 -38.78 -1.07
CA LEU A 37 -10.12 -39.29 0.30
C LEU A 37 -11.28 -40.28 0.57
N PRO A 38 -11.02 -41.42 1.23
CA PRO A 38 -9.72 -41.94 1.66
C PRO A 38 -9.03 -42.81 0.59
N GLU A 39 -9.71 -43.19 -0.49
CA GLU A 39 -9.32 -44.27 -1.41
C GLU A 39 -7.94 -44.14 -2.07
N ARG A 40 -7.40 -42.92 -2.17
CA ARG A 40 -6.10 -42.65 -2.82
C ARG A 40 -4.99 -42.26 -1.82
N PHE A 41 -5.24 -42.44 -0.52
CA PHE A 41 -4.35 -42.06 0.57
C PHE A 41 -4.19 -43.19 1.59
N LEU A 42 -3.01 -43.26 2.21
CA LEU A 42 -2.75 -44.10 3.36
C LEU A 42 -2.95 -43.27 4.64
N LEU A 43 -3.82 -43.76 5.51
CA LEU A 43 -4.14 -43.19 6.82
C LEU A 43 -3.27 -43.86 7.90
N SER A 44 -2.69 -43.06 8.79
CA SER A 44 -1.88 -43.57 9.89
C SER A 44 -2.70 -44.38 10.92
N PRO A 45 -2.07 -45.32 11.66
CA PRO A 45 -2.76 -46.11 12.68
C PRO A 45 -3.37 -45.19 13.75
N GLY A 46 -4.70 -45.22 13.89
CA GLY A 46 -5.47 -44.31 14.75
C GLY A 46 -6.42 -43.38 13.99
N MET A 47 -6.26 -43.26 12.67
CA MET A 47 -7.27 -42.68 11.77
C MET A 47 -8.11 -43.79 11.16
N GLU A 48 -9.40 -43.83 11.50
CA GLU A 48 -10.34 -44.80 10.93
C GLU A 48 -10.98 -44.25 9.65
N PRO A 49 -10.99 -45.02 8.55
CA PRO A 49 -11.88 -44.80 7.41
C PRO A 49 -13.33 -44.82 7.92
N GLY A 50 -14.05 -43.72 7.71
CA GLY A 50 -15.43 -43.45 8.12
C GLY A 50 -15.53 -42.25 9.06
N GLN A 51 -14.45 -41.94 9.77
CA GLN A 51 -14.35 -40.77 10.67
C GLN A 51 -13.40 -39.69 10.13
N ASN A 52 -12.43 -40.08 9.27
CA ASN A 52 -11.36 -39.20 8.76
C ASN A 52 -11.37 -39.14 7.21
N GLU A 53 -12.55 -38.91 6.65
CA GLU A 53 -12.78 -38.76 5.20
C GLU A 53 -13.68 -37.55 4.88
N GLY A 54 -13.86 -36.67 5.86
CA GLY A 54 -14.62 -35.45 5.71
C GLY A 54 -13.82 -34.34 5.02
N PHE A 55 -14.52 -33.25 4.67
CA PHE A 55 -13.86 -32.05 4.14
C PHE A 55 -12.77 -31.51 5.06
N LEU A 56 -13.00 -31.59 6.37
CA LEU A 56 -12.08 -31.06 7.37
C LEU A 56 -10.75 -31.80 7.36
N ASP A 57 -10.74 -33.09 7.01
CA ASP A 57 -9.51 -33.86 6.83
C ASP A 57 -8.75 -33.43 5.57
N ALA A 58 -9.47 -33.09 4.49
CA ALA A 58 -8.87 -32.52 3.29
C ALA A 58 -8.30 -31.10 3.54
N VAL A 59 -8.99 -30.28 4.32
CA VAL A 59 -8.50 -28.96 4.78
C VAL A 59 -7.27 -29.13 5.66
N TYR A 60 -7.28 -30.08 6.58
CA TYR A 60 -6.14 -30.40 7.44
C TYR A 60 -4.92 -30.85 6.61
N LEU A 61 -5.10 -31.80 5.69
CA LEU A 61 -4.06 -32.26 4.77
C LEU A 61 -3.47 -31.09 3.97
N SER A 62 -4.33 -30.24 3.41
CA SER A 62 -3.89 -29.07 2.65
C SER A 62 -3.11 -28.09 3.53
N LEU A 63 -3.58 -27.78 4.74
CA LEU A 63 -2.90 -26.86 5.64
C LEU A 63 -1.51 -27.36 6.06
N VAL A 64 -1.38 -28.66 6.32
CA VAL A 64 -0.12 -29.31 6.70
C VAL A 64 0.85 -29.38 5.51
N THR A 65 0.33 -29.56 4.29
CA THR A 65 1.14 -29.61 3.06
C THR A 65 1.58 -28.22 2.62
N LEU A 66 0.64 -27.28 2.51
CA LEU A 66 0.88 -25.90 2.12
C LEU A 66 1.77 -25.17 3.14
N GLY A 67 1.57 -25.44 4.44
CA GLY A 67 2.44 -24.97 5.52
C GLY A 67 3.76 -25.73 5.65
N THR A 68 4.02 -26.75 4.83
CA THR A 68 5.23 -27.59 4.83
C THR A 68 5.51 -28.31 6.16
N LEU A 69 4.48 -28.49 6.99
CA LEU A 69 4.57 -29.22 8.27
C LEU A 69 4.72 -30.73 8.04
N GLY A 70 3.96 -31.27 7.08
CA GLY A 70 4.09 -32.65 6.61
C GLY A 70 4.04 -33.73 7.69
N TYR A 71 3.09 -33.68 8.64
CA TYR A 71 3.01 -34.63 9.77
C TYR A 71 2.95 -36.12 9.35
N GLY A 72 2.56 -36.40 8.10
CA GLY A 72 2.60 -37.76 7.55
C GLY A 72 1.44 -38.65 7.99
N GLU A 73 0.41 -38.08 8.61
CA GLU A 73 -0.76 -38.82 9.06
C GLU A 73 -1.65 -39.27 7.89
N ILE A 74 -1.77 -38.43 6.87
CA ILE A 74 -2.44 -38.72 5.59
C ILE A 74 -1.36 -38.64 4.51
N THR A 75 -1.04 -39.77 3.87
CA THR A 75 0.04 -39.84 2.88
C THR A 75 -0.46 -40.28 1.51
N PRO A 76 0.05 -39.68 0.41
CA PRO A 76 -0.45 -39.96 -0.93
C PRO A 76 -0.05 -41.37 -1.41
N GLU A 77 -1.03 -42.18 -1.81
CA GLU A 77 -0.79 -43.51 -2.37
C GLU A 77 -0.72 -43.46 -3.89
N ALA A 78 -1.68 -42.77 -4.53
CA ALA A 78 -1.78 -42.70 -5.98
C ALA A 78 -0.65 -41.87 -6.62
N THR A 79 -0.09 -42.38 -7.73
CA THR A 79 1.06 -41.78 -8.43
C THR A 79 0.85 -40.31 -8.80
N TRP A 80 -0.35 -39.93 -9.26
CA TRP A 80 -0.62 -38.54 -9.62
C TRP A 80 -0.75 -37.62 -8.40
N ILE A 81 -1.31 -38.11 -7.28
CA ILE A 81 -1.37 -37.36 -6.01
C ILE A 81 0.02 -37.15 -5.43
N ARG A 82 0.92 -38.14 -5.58
CA ARG A 82 2.32 -38.02 -5.18
C ARG A 82 3.09 -36.93 -5.92
N LEU A 83 2.65 -36.52 -7.11
CA LEU A 83 3.19 -35.35 -7.81
C LEU A 83 2.51 -34.05 -7.38
N LEU A 84 1.23 -34.15 -7.05
CA LEU A 84 0.38 -33.03 -6.72
C LEU A 84 0.66 -32.43 -5.33
N VAL A 85 0.86 -33.27 -4.32
CA VAL A 85 1.14 -32.84 -2.93
C VAL A 85 2.46 -32.04 -2.83
N PRO A 86 3.58 -32.46 -3.45
CA PRO A 86 4.78 -31.60 -3.51
C PRO A 86 4.57 -30.29 -4.29
N LEU A 87 3.70 -30.29 -5.31
CA LEU A 87 3.36 -29.08 -6.05
C LEU A 87 2.59 -28.09 -5.17
N GLU A 88 1.65 -28.57 -4.34
CA GLU A 88 0.96 -27.76 -3.34
C GLU A 88 1.96 -27.11 -2.37
N ALA A 89 2.93 -27.87 -1.85
CA ALA A 89 3.99 -27.33 -0.98
C ALA A 89 4.83 -26.26 -1.69
N LEU A 90 5.20 -26.48 -2.97
CA LEU A 90 5.94 -25.50 -3.77
C LEU A 90 5.14 -24.20 -3.97
N ILE A 91 3.84 -24.31 -4.22
CA ILE A 91 2.94 -23.16 -4.36
C ILE A 91 2.79 -22.42 -3.01
N GLY A 92 2.67 -23.15 -1.90
CA GLY A 92 2.67 -22.57 -0.56
C GLY A 92 3.95 -21.78 -0.27
N PHE A 93 5.11 -22.35 -0.60
CA PHE A 93 6.40 -21.66 -0.48
C PHE A 93 6.49 -20.41 -1.37
N ALA A 94 6.01 -20.50 -2.62
CA ALA A 94 5.95 -19.36 -3.53
C ALA A 94 5.03 -18.25 -2.99
N LEU A 95 3.86 -18.60 -2.44
CA LEU A 95 2.94 -17.67 -1.82
C LEU A 95 3.58 -16.95 -0.63
N PHE A 96 4.25 -17.70 0.26
CA PHE A 96 4.96 -17.13 1.42
C PHE A 96 6.04 -16.14 0.98
N THR A 97 6.87 -16.54 0.01
CA THR A 97 7.93 -15.70 -0.56
C THR A 97 7.36 -14.44 -1.22
N ALA A 98 6.29 -14.58 -2.01
CA ALA A 98 5.62 -13.46 -2.65
C ALA A 98 4.99 -12.51 -1.63
N SER A 99 4.39 -13.04 -0.56
CA SER A 99 3.78 -12.26 0.52
C SER A 99 4.81 -11.38 1.23
N ILE A 100 5.97 -11.95 1.60
CA ILE A 100 7.07 -11.18 2.20
C ILE A 100 7.60 -10.12 1.22
N SER A 101 7.81 -10.51 -0.04
CA SER A 101 8.32 -9.59 -1.07
C SER A 101 7.37 -8.42 -1.30
N TRP A 102 6.06 -8.69 -1.33
CA TRP A 102 5.04 -7.66 -1.49
C TRP A 102 5.02 -6.70 -0.31
N ILE A 103 5.04 -7.22 0.93
CA ILE A 103 5.14 -6.41 2.14
C ILE A 103 6.39 -5.50 2.08
N MET A 104 7.55 -6.06 1.72
CA MET A 104 8.80 -5.32 1.66
C MET A 104 8.79 -4.22 0.59
N SER A 105 8.13 -4.47 -0.54
CA SER A 105 8.00 -3.49 -1.64
C SER A 105 7.08 -2.31 -1.31
N ILE A 106 6.13 -2.47 -0.39
CA ILE A 106 5.21 -1.40 0.02
C ILE A 106 5.90 -0.34 0.89
N TYR A 107 6.81 -0.75 1.78
CA TYR A 107 7.43 0.16 2.76
C TYR A 107 8.20 1.34 2.16
N PRO A 108 9.00 1.18 1.09
CA PRO A 108 9.67 2.29 0.42
C PRO A 108 8.71 3.38 -0.07
N GLY A 109 7.55 3.01 -0.63
CA GLY A 109 6.56 3.99 -1.09
C GLY A 109 5.96 4.78 0.08
N LEU A 110 5.62 4.09 1.17
CA LEU A 110 5.18 4.73 2.41
C LEU A 110 6.27 5.63 3.03
N ALA A 111 7.55 5.27 2.89
CA ALA A 111 8.66 6.08 3.35
C ALA A 111 8.81 7.37 2.51
N ARG A 112 8.74 7.29 1.18
CA ARG A 112 8.78 8.46 0.28
C ARG A 112 7.64 9.43 0.54
N ARG A 113 6.41 8.91 0.74
CA ARG A 113 5.26 9.74 1.11
C ARG A 113 5.49 10.52 2.40
N ARG A 114 6.02 9.86 3.43
CA ARG A 114 6.35 10.50 4.72
C ARG A 114 7.51 11.47 4.59
N HIS A 115 8.47 11.20 3.72
CA HIS A 115 9.59 12.10 3.44
C HIS A 115 9.08 13.44 2.90
N LEU A 116 8.33 13.41 1.80
CA LEU A 116 7.75 14.61 1.18
C LEU A 116 6.93 15.42 2.19
N ALA A 117 6.04 14.76 2.93
CA ALA A 117 5.21 15.43 3.93
C ALA A 117 6.05 16.11 5.02
N ARG A 118 7.06 15.40 5.54
CA ARG A 118 7.95 15.95 6.57
C ARG A 118 8.78 17.08 6.05
N GLU A 119 9.31 16.97 4.83
CA GLU A 119 10.09 18.02 4.20
C GLU A 119 9.29 19.31 4.08
N VAL A 120 8.08 19.26 3.55
CA VAL A 120 7.17 20.42 3.46
C VAL A 120 6.87 21.00 4.86
N SER A 121 6.61 20.16 5.86
CA SER A 121 6.34 20.61 7.23
C SER A 121 7.55 21.26 7.90
N ILE A 122 8.76 20.77 7.64
CA ILE A 122 10.02 21.29 8.19
C ILE A 122 10.36 22.60 7.50
N LEU A 123 10.19 22.64 6.18
CA LEU A 123 10.40 23.81 5.37
C LEU A 123 9.55 24.99 5.84
N HIS A 124 8.25 24.78 6.02
CA HIS A 124 7.35 25.81 6.53
C HIS A 124 7.75 26.32 7.92
N ARG A 125 8.13 25.41 8.83
CA ARG A 125 8.63 25.79 10.17
C ARG A 125 9.99 26.50 10.11
N SER A 126 10.83 26.17 9.13
CA SER A 126 12.14 26.79 8.92
C SER A 126 11.99 28.24 8.45
N GLU A 127 11.09 28.51 7.51
CA GLU A 127 10.76 29.89 7.08
C GLU A 127 10.29 30.73 8.27
N GLN A 128 9.37 30.20 9.07
CA GLN A 128 8.84 30.92 10.24
C GLN A 128 9.90 31.23 11.30
N ARG A 129 10.83 30.29 11.57
CA ARG A 129 11.86 30.46 12.60
C ARG A 129 13.02 31.32 12.14
N SER A 130 13.44 31.19 10.88
CA SER A 130 14.55 31.96 10.34
C SER A 130 14.14 33.36 9.90
N GLY A 131 12.85 33.57 9.60
CA GLY A 131 12.34 34.80 9.01
C GLY A 131 12.69 34.97 7.52
N VAL A 132 13.41 34.01 6.93
CA VAL A 132 13.78 33.99 5.51
C VAL A 132 12.72 33.22 4.75
N ARG A 133 12.09 33.85 3.76
CA ARG A 133 11.17 33.16 2.86
C ARG A 133 11.95 32.45 1.77
N ILE A 134 11.48 31.28 1.36
CA ILE A 134 12.06 30.52 0.25
C ILE A 134 11.99 31.33 -1.05
N ALA A 135 10.94 32.14 -1.19
CA ALA A 135 10.77 33.05 -2.31
C ALA A 135 11.85 34.15 -2.38
N ASP A 136 12.58 34.41 -1.29
CA ASP A 136 13.67 35.38 -1.24
C ASP A 136 15.04 34.77 -1.59
N LEU A 137 15.11 33.45 -1.81
CA LEU A 137 16.34 32.76 -2.22
C LEU A 137 16.71 33.11 -3.66
N ASP A 138 17.96 32.83 -4.04
CA ASP A 138 18.37 32.97 -5.43
C ASP A 138 17.53 32.05 -6.34
N ALA A 139 17.28 32.53 -7.57
CA ALA A 139 16.41 31.84 -8.51
C ALA A 139 16.88 30.42 -8.85
N GLY A 140 18.20 30.18 -8.83
CA GLY A 140 18.78 28.86 -9.07
C GLY A 140 18.40 27.88 -7.97
N THR A 141 18.66 28.23 -6.71
CA THR A 141 18.31 27.43 -5.54
C THR A 141 16.80 27.20 -5.44
N TYR A 142 15.98 28.24 -5.63
CA TYR A 142 14.53 28.10 -5.56
C TYR A 142 14.00 27.18 -6.66
N SER A 143 14.50 27.33 -7.90
CA SER A 143 14.08 26.47 -9.02
C SER A 143 14.49 25.01 -8.85
N ALA A 144 15.70 24.76 -8.31
CA ALA A 144 16.19 23.41 -8.00
C ALA A 144 15.34 22.74 -6.93
N MET A 145 14.96 23.50 -5.90
CA MET A 145 14.07 23.02 -4.85
C MET A 145 12.67 22.64 -5.37
N LEU A 146 12.08 23.49 -6.22
CA LEU A 146 10.78 23.20 -6.85
C LEU A 146 10.84 21.94 -7.71
N ARG A 147 11.95 21.75 -8.45
CA ARG A 147 12.18 20.53 -9.25
C ARG A 147 12.28 19.28 -8.39
N ASP A 148 12.98 19.35 -7.26
CA ASP A 148 13.12 18.22 -6.36
C ASP A 148 11.76 17.82 -5.75
N LEU A 149 10.99 18.80 -5.27
CA LEU A 149 9.63 18.58 -4.80
C LEU A 149 8.73 17.98 -5.89
N ALA A 150 8.85 18.44 -7.14
CA ALA A 150 8.09 17.89 -8.26
C ALA A 150 8.44 16.41 -8.50
N SER A 151 9.73 16.07 -8.47
CA SER A 151 10.22 14.68 -8.59
C SER A 151 9.68 13.78 -7.48
N GLN A 152 9.63 14.28 -6.24
CA GLN A 152 9.05 13.57 -5.11
C GLN A 152 7.55 13.34 -5.29
N VAL A 153 6.79 14.34 -5.77
CA VAL A 153 5.35 14.20 -6.07
C VAL A 153 5.11 13.14 -7.16
N ILE A 154 5.89 13.16 -8.24
CA ILE A 154 5.82 12.16 -9.32
C ILE A 154 6.09 10.75 -8.77
N SER A 155 7.11 10.62 -7.90
CA SER A 155 7.44 9.34 -7.27
C SER A 155 6.28 8.83 -6.39
N VAL A 156 5.67 9.72 -5.60
CA VAL A 156 4.51 9.39 -4.77
C VAL A 156 3.31 8.97 -5.63
N ARG A 157 3.06 9.63 -6.75
CA ARG A 157 2.01 9.21 -7.70
C ARG A 157 2.27 7.80 -8.24
N ASN A 158 3.49 7.52 -8.68
CA ASN A 158 3.84 6.19 -9.17
C ASN A 158 3.67 5.11 -8.09
N ASP A 159 3.94 5.45 -6.83
CA ASP A 159 3.73 4.55 -5.69
C ASP A 159 2.24 4.24 -5.47
N PHE A 160 1.35 5.21 -5.65
CA PHE A 160 -0.11 4.97 -5.60
C PHE A 160 -0.57 4.05 -6.73
N ILE A 161 -0.06 4.24 -7.95
CA ILE A 161 -0.37 3.38 -9.10
C ILE A 161 0.11 1.95 -8.85
N GLN A 162 1.34 1.79 -8.35
CA GLN A 162 1.93 0.47 -8.14
C GLN A 162 1.33 -0.26 -6.93
N PHE A 163 1.02 0.47 -5.86
CA PHE A 163 0.47 -0.08 -4.62
C PHE A 163 -0.77 0.70 -4.16
N PRO A 164 -1.93 0.50 -4.82
CA PRO A 164 -3.19 1.17 -4.47
C PRO A 164 -3.59 1.01 -2.99
N ILE A 165 -3.23 -0.12 -2.38
CA ILE A 165 -3.50 -0.41 -0.96
C ILE A 165 -2.87 0.61 0.00
N THR A 166 -1.82 1.34 -0.43
CA THR A 166 -1.16 2.38 0.38
C THR A 166 -2.05 3.58 0.67
N TYR A 167 -3.13 3.76 -0.08
CA TYR A 167 -4.18 4.74 0.23
C TYR A 167 -4.75 4.54 1.64
N TYR A 168 -5.00 3.30 2.04
CA TYR A 168 -5.58 3.00 3.36
C TYR A 168 -4.56 3.05 4.51
N PHE A 169 -3.28 3.27 4.21
CA PHE A 169 -2.29 3.48 5.25
C PHE A 169 -2.42 4.89 5.78
N ARG A 170 -2.80 5.03 7.05
CA ARG A 170 -2.92 6.32 7.73
C ARG A 170 -1.74 6.53 8.67
N THR A 171 -1.19 7.74 8.69
CA THR A 171 -0.18 8.13 9.66
C THR A 171 -0.84 8.87 10.82
N SER A 172 -0.38 8.62 12.05
CA SER A 172 -0.84 9.38 13.22
C SER A 172 -0.09 10.71 13.37
N ASP A 173 1.07 10.84 12.73
CA ASP A 173 1.90 12.05 12.72
C ASP A 173 1.43 13.00 11.62
N ARG A 174 0.75 14.08 12.00
CA ARG A 174 0.22 15.10 11.09
C ARG A 174 1.32 15.75 10.23
N ALA A 175 2.52 15.93 10.78
CA ALA A 175 3.65 16.50 10.04
C ALA A 175 4.24 15.52 9.00
N ALA A 176 3.89 14.23 9.09
CA ALA A 176 4.26 13.20 8.12
C ALA A 176 3.08 12.79 7.22
N SER A 177 1.95 13.52 7.29
CA SER A 177 0.73 13.26 6.53
C SER A 177 0.80 13.95 5.18
N LEU A 178 0.67 13.19 4.10
CA LEU A 178 0.75 13.73 2.74
C LEU A 178 -0.42 14.68 2.47
N GLU A 179 -1.60 14.29 2.92
CA GLU A 179 -2.84 15.05 2.79
C GLU A 179 -2.76 16.45 3.40
N VAL A 180 -1.92 16.65 4.42
CA VAL A 180 -1.67 17.96 5.03
C VAL A 180 -0.60 18.75 4.28
N ALA A 181 0.33 18.06 3.61
CA ALA A 181 1.44 18.68 2.90
C ALA A 181 1.09 19.12 1.47
N LEU A 182 0.12 18.47 0.81
CA LEU A 182 -0.23 18.78 -0.58
C LEU A 182 -0.80 20.21 -0.76
N PRO A 183 -1.75 20.70 0.07
CA PRO A 183 -2.28 22.06 -0.09
C PRO A 183 -1.22 23.18 0.02
N PRO A 184 -0.33 23.22 1.03
CA PRO A 184 0.72 24.24 1.08
C PRO A 184 1.74 24.08 -0.05
N LEU A 185 1.98 22.86 -0.53
CA LEU A 185 2.85 22.62 -1.69
C LEU A 185 2.24 23.18 -2.98
N ALA A 186 0.94 23.02 -3.19
CA ALA A 186 0.21 23.63 -4.30
C ALA A 186 0.24 25.17 -4.21
N ALA A 187 0.05 25.73 -3.02
CA ALA A 187 0.14 27.18 -2.80
C ALA A 187 1.56 27.72 -3.10
N LEU A 188 2.61 27.00 -2.66
CA LEU A 188 4.00 27.33 -2.97
C LEU A 188 4.24 27.37 -4.48
N ALA A 189 3.78 26.35 -5.21
CA ALA A 189 3.95 26.26 -6.65
C ALA A 189 3.18 27.36 -7.40
N ARG A 190 1.93 27.68 -7.00
CA ARG A 190 1.15 28.80 -7.55
C ARG A 190 1.84 30.16 -7.34
N ASN A 191 2.42 30.38 -6.16
CA ASN A 191 3.17 31.60 -5.87
C ASN A 191 4.45 31.69 -6.70
N ALA A 192 5.20 30.59 -6.81
CA ALA A 192 6.42 30.51 -7.62
C ALA A 192 6.15 30.74 -9.12
N GLY A 193 4.97 30.35 -9.62
CA GLY A 193 4.54 30.59 -11.00
C GLY A 193 4.47 32.08 -11.40
N ARG A 194 4.43 32.99 -10.42
CA ARG A 194 4.44 34.45 -10.61
C ARG A 194 5.82 35.09 -10.48
N HIS A 195 6.87 34.29 -10.32
CA HIS A 195 8.24 34.77 -10.13
C HIS A 195 8.82 35.38 -11.43
N GLU A 196 9.73 36.35 -11.30
CA GLU A 196 10.32 37.08 -12.44
C GLU A 196 11.23 36.17 -13.29
N SER A 197 11.98 35.27 -12.65
CA SER A 197 12.85 34.31 -13.33
C SER A 197 12.06 33.25 -14.11
N PRO A 198 12.37 33.02 -15.41
CA PRO A 198 11.72 31.98 -16.22
C PRO A 198 11.99 30.56 -15.71
N GLU A 199 13.16 30.31 -15.11
CA GLU A 199 13.53 29.00 -14.58
C GLU A 199 12.66 28.61 -13.38
N VAL A 200 12.38 29.57 -12.50
CA VAL A 200 11.47 29.36 -11.36
C VAL A 200 10.06 29.10 -11.86
N ARG A 201 9.56 29.88 -12.83
CA ARG A 201 8.22 29.67 -13.41
C ARG A 201 8.07 28.29 -14.06
N LEU A 202 9.08 27.82 -14.79
CA LEU A 202 9.04 26.51 -15.44
C LEU A 202 8.97 25.37 -14.42
N ASN A 203 9.82 25.40 -13.37
CA ASN A 203 9.81 24.35 -12.35
C ASN A 203 8.58 24.45 -11.43
N ALA A 204 8.02 25.65 -11.25
CA ALA A 204 6.73 25.84 -10.58
C ALA A 204 5.57 25.21 -11.37
N ALA A 205 5.55 25.40 -12.70
CA ALA A 205 4.58 24.74 -13.57
C ALA A 205 4.74 23.22 -13.53
N LEU A 206 5.97 22.71 -13.56
CA LEU A 206 6.25 21.27 -13.43
C LEU A 206 5.68 20.69 -12.11
N LEU A 207 5.86 21.39 -10.99
CA LEU A 207 5.31 20.98 -9.69
C LEU A 207 3.77 21.06 -9.67
N LEU A 208 3.17 22.07 -10.29
CA LEU A 208 1.71 22.16 -10.39
C LEU A 208 1.13 21.03 -11.23
N GLU A 209 1.72 20.76 -12.39
CA GLU A 209 1.30 19.66 -13.27
C GLU A 209 1.45 18.30 -12.57
N SER A 210 2.53 18.08 -11.82
CA SER A 210 2.69 16.83 -11.07
C SER A 210 1.70 16.68 -9.92
N LEU A 211 1.35 17.78 -9.24
CA LEU A 211 0.29 17.79 -8.23
C LEU A 211 -1.08 17.53 -8.85
N GLN A 212 -1.36 18.12 -10.01
CA GLN A 212 -2.59 17.88 -10.76
C GLN A 212 -2.70 16.40 -11.15
N ASP A 213 -1.65 15.85 -11.76
CA ASP A 213 -1.58 14.45 -12.20
C ASP A 213 -1.72 13.46 -11.02
N LEU A 214 -1.15 13.78 -9.85
CA LEU A 214 -1.40 13.02 -8.63
C LEU A 214 -2.87 13.13 -8.18
N SER A 215 -3.42 14.34 -8.17
CA SER A 215 -4.79 14.59 -7.72
C SER A 215 -5.83 13.91 -8.61
N SER A 216 -5.67 13.97 -9.93
CA SER A 216 -6.55 13.28 -10.89
C SER A 216 -6.54 11.78 -10.65
N HIS A 217 -5.36 11.17 -10.45
CA HIS A 217 -5.28 9.75 -10.11
C HIS A 217 -5.98 9.41 -8.79
N LEU A 218 -5.85 10.27 -7.77
CA LEU A 218 -6.53 10.08 -6.48
C LEU A 218 -8.06 10.21 -6.60
N ALA A 219 -8.53 11.16 -7.41
CA ALA A 219 -9.95 11.35 -7.72
C ALA A 219 -10.53 10.11 -8.43
N GLU A 220 -10.00 9.78 -9.61
CA GLU A 220 -10.49 8.66 -10.42
C GLU A 220 -10.55 7.33 -9.65
N THR A 221 -9.62 7.11 -8.72
CA THR A 221 -9.47 5.80 -8.08
C THR A 221 -10.18 5.70 -6.72
N TRP A 222 -10.29 6.79 -5.94
CA TRP A 222 -10.79 6.71 -4.57
C TRP A 222 -11.73 7.83 -4.14
N VAL A 223 -11.53 9.05 -4.63
CA VAL A 223 -12.30 10.21 -4.18
C VAL A 223 -13.41 10.45 -5.18
N ASP A 224 -14.66 10.22 -4.76
CA ASP A 224 -15.90 10.35 -5.57
C ASP A 224 -16.19 11.83 -5.93
N CYS A 225 -15.26 12.45 -6.66
CA CYS A 225 -15.30 13.81 -7.17
C CYS A 225 -15.58 13.75 -8.67
N ASP A 226 -16.35 14.72 -9.19
CA ASP A 226 -16.59 14.85 -10.63
C ASP A 226 -15.26 14.96 -11.39
N ASP A 227 -15.18 14.39 -12.61
CA ASP A 227 -13.99 14.35 -13.47
C ASP A 227 -13.32 15.72 -13.70
N ASP A 228 -14.06 16.83 -13.53
CA ASP A 228 -13.60 18.21 -13.77
C ASP A 228 -13.31 18.98 -12.46
N SER A 229 -13.10 18.27 -11.36
CA SER A 229 -12.84 18.88 -10.04
C SER A 229 -11.48 19.60 -10.00
N ASP A 230 -11.48 20.86 -9.58
CA ASP A 230 -10.25 21.65 -9.38
C ASP A 230 -9.32 20.98 -8.33
N LEU A 231 -8.01 21.17 -8.49
CA LEU A 231 -6.96 20.64 -7.63
C LEU A 231 -7.28 20.77 -6.15
N ASN A 232 -7.70 21.97 -5.73
CA ASN A 232 -7.97 22.29 -4.34
C ASN A 232 -9.12 21.44 -3.77
N THR A 233 -10.19 21.25 -4.54
CA THR A 233 -11.34 20.43 -4.14
C THR A 233 -10.93 19.00 -3.91
N THR A 234 -10.13 18.43 -4.83
CA THR A 234 -9.64 17.05 -4.72
C THR A 234 -8.69 16.88 -3.53
N LEU A 235 -7.79 17.84 -3.30
CA LEU A 235 -6.89 17.82 -2.15
C LEU A 235 -7.65 17.95 -0.82
N GLU A 236 -8.68 18.78 -0.76
CA GLU A 236 -9.57 18.93 0.40
C GLU A 236 -10.34 17.63 0.68
N ALA A 237 -10.91 17.01 -0.34
CA ALA A 237 -11.63 15.75 -0.22
C ALA A 237 -10.70 14.60 0.21
N TYR A 238 -9.48 14.54 -0.34
CA TYR A 238 -8.45 13.59 0.09
C TYR A 238 -8.10 13.77 1.59
N ALA A 239 -7.90 15.02 2.02
CA ALA A 239 -7.61 15.33 3.42
C ALA A 239 -8.78 15.04 4.36
N ALA A 240 -10.01 15.30 3.93
CA ALA A 240 -11.22 14.95 4.67
C ALA A 240 -11.37 13.43 4.85
N ASP A 241 -11.17 12.63 3.79
CA ASP A 241 -11.23 11.17 3.87
C ASP A 241 -10.20 10.59 4.86
N HIS A 242 -9.02 11.23 4.91
CA HIS A 242 -7.93 10.87 5.81
C HIS A 242 -8.10 11.43 7.25
N LEU A 243 -9.24 12.08 7.56
CA LEU A 243 -9.57 12.71 8.84
C LEU A 243 -8.63 13.86 9.24
N HIS A 244 -8.10 14.56 8.25
CA HIS A 244 -7.34 15.79 8.39
C HIS A 244 -8.02 16.94 7.61
N PRO A 245 -9.26 17.34 7.94
CA PRO A 245 -9.91 18.45 7.25
C PRO A 245 -9.07 19.73 7.36
N ILE A 246 -8.97 20.46 6.26
CA ILE A 246 -8.18 21.70 6.18
C ILE A 246 -8.83 22.74 7.10
N GLY A 247 -8.16 23.11 8.20
CA GLY A 247 -8.69 24.07 9.19
C GLY A 247 -8.20 23.87 10.62
N ASP A 248 -7.72 22.67 10.99
CA ASP A 248 -7.11 22.48 12.31
C ASP A 248 -5.73 23.16 12.36
N PRO A 249 -5.43 24.03 13.35
CA PRO A 249 -4.14 24.70 13.43
C PRO A 249 -2.97 23.72 13.58
N VAL A 250 -1.82 24.10 13.03
CA VAL A 250 -0.51 23.41 13.17
C VAL A 250 0.14 23.80 14.48
#